data_AF-A0A5B7TTJ0-F1
#
_entry.id   AF-A0A5B7TTJ0-F1
#
_cell.length_a   1.000
_cell.length_b   1.000
_cell.length_c   1.000
_cell.angle_alpha   90.00
_cell.angle_beta   90.00
_cell.angle_gamma   90.00
#
_symmetry.space_group_name_H-M   'P 1'
#
loop_
_entity.id
_entity.type
_entity.pdbx_description
1 polymer ?
#
loop_
_entity_poly.entity_id
_entity_poly.type
_entity_poly.pdbx_seq_one_letter_code
_entity_poly.pdbx_strand_id
1 'polypeptide(L)'
;MIKFFRKIRQKTLSENKFGKYLTYAFGEIILVVIGILIALSINNWNEEKKDKDFENEMLAQIQENLANDKKTLKKIKIIFNNAISSSNKILELKKTEENIDSLKYWLADIIQFERFQPITNSYETLKSKGLDKVSNKELRMLLGAYYDDEINHVIKSVGDVEYSFNNDWIPVMKEIIVDFKFQDYIIVSDPNIFNQPSTARNILTLNKDNYRGGLNQVISAINSIDKLEKILEKTLKK
;
A
#
# COMPACT_ATOMS: atom_id res chain seq x y z
N MET A 1 54.91 -32.09 36.64
CA MET A 1 54.07 -30.88 36.79
C MET A 1 52.98 -31.00 37.85
N ILE A 2 52.21 -32.10 37.92
CA ILE A 2 51.13 -32.27 38.94
C ILE A 2 51.62 -32.17 40.40
N LYS A 3 52.79 -32.70 40.74
CA LYS A 3 53.35 -32.64 42.11
C LYS A 3 53.77 -31.23 42.55
N PHE A 4 54.09 -30.35 41.60
CA PHE A 4 54.53 -28.97 41.87
C PHE A 4 53.33 -28.07 42.20
N PHE A 5 52.28 -28.11 41.37
CA PHE A 5 51.02 -27.42 41.66
C PHE A 5 50.34 -27.96 42.93
N ARG A 6 50.52 -29.26 43.25
CA ARG A 6 50.05 -29.85 44.51
C ARG A 6 50.75 -29.24 45.73
N LYS A 7 52.07 -29.02 45.67
CA LYS A 7 52.83 -28.37 46.76
C LYS A 7 52.47 -26.89 46.92
N ILE A 8 52.25 -26.17 45.81
CA ILE A 8 51.80 -24.77 45.86
C ILE A 8 50.42 -24.69 46.52
N ARG A 9 49.45 -25.52 46.11
CA ARG A 9 48.13 -25.60 46.75
C ARG A 9 48.21 -25.92 48.23
N GLN A 10 49.01 -26.90 48.63
CA GLN A 10 49.18 -27.27 50.04
C GLN A 10 49.77 -26.12 50.86
N LYS A 11 50.77 -25.40 50.33
CA LYS A 11 51.40 -24.27 51.01
C LYS A 11 50.49 -23.03 51.11
N THR A 12 49.66 -22.77 50.11
CA THR A 12 48.67 -21.68 50.14
C THR A 12 47.46 -22.00 51.02
N LEU A 13 47.06 -23.28 51.12
CA LEU A 13 46.03 -23.76 52.04
C LEU A 13 46.51 -23.72 53.50
N SER A 14 47.79 -23.96 53.76
CA SER A 14 48.38 -23.90 55.11
C SER A 14 48.62 -22.47 55.64
N GLU A 15 48.55 -21.44 54.79
CA GLU A 15 48.89 -20.05 55.16
C GLU A 15 47.68 -19.16 55.54
N ASN A 16 46.47 -19.69 55.78
CA ASN A 16 45.26 -18.87 56.05
C ASN A 16 44.96 -17.78 54.98
N LYS A 17 45.52 -17.91 53.76
CA LYS A 17 45.35 -16.96 52.64
C LYS A 17 44.19 -17.32 51.71
N PHE A 18 43.32 -18.25 52.10
CA PHE A 18 42.15 -18.67 51.33
C PHE A 18 41.22 -17.49 51.00
N GLY A 19 41.03 -16.56 51.95
CA GLY A 19 40.26 -15.33 51.72
C GLY A 19 40.83 -14.46 50.60
N LYS A 20 42.17 -14.34 50.50
CA LYS A 20 42.81 -13.60 49.41
C LYS A 20 42.53 -14.24 48.05
N TYR A 21 42.66 -15.57 47.94
CA TYR A 21 42.37 -16.29 46.70
C TYR A 21 40.91 -16.14 46.26
N LEU A 22 39.95 -16.22 47.20
CA LEU A 22 38.54 -15.97 46.92
C LEU A 22 38.29 -14.53 46.45
N THR A 23 38.91 -13.52 47.07
CA THR A 23 38.76 -12.12 46.64
C THR A 23 39.35 -11.87 45.24
N TYR A 24 40.47 -12.51 44.90
CA TYR A 24 41.07 -12.41 43.57
C TYR A 24 40.22 -13.11 42.50
N ALA A 25 39.75 -14.34 42.78
CA ALA A 25 38.90 -15.08 41.85
C ALA A 25 37.54 -14.39 41.65
N PHE A 26 36.97 -13.78 42.69
CA PHE A 26 35.74 -12.99 42.57
C PHE A 26 35.96 -11.72 41.74
N GLY A 27 37.09 -11.03 41.93
CA GLY A 27 37.47 -9.89 41.10
C GLY A 27 37.63 -10.26 39.62
N GLU A 28 38.24 -11.40 39.33
CA GLU A 28 38.39 -11.92 37.96
C GLU A 28 37.04 -12.25 37.32
N ILE A 29 36.13 -12.91 38.05
CA ILE A 29 34.76 -13.18 37.56
C ILE A 29 34.03 -11.87 37.26
N ILE A 30 34.10 -10.88 38.15
CA ILE A 30 33.47 -9.56 37.91
C ILE A 30 34.03 -8.91 36.64
N LEU A 31 35.36 -8.96 36.45
CA LEU A 31 36.01 -8.35 35.28
C LEU A 31 35.58 -9.06 33.98
N VAL A 32 35.50 -10.39 33.99
CA VAL A 32 34.99 -11.17 32.86
C VAL A 32 33.51 -10.84 32.58
N VAL A 33 32.67 -10.75 33.61
CA VAL A 33 31.25 -10.40 33.48
C VAL A 33 31.09 -9.00 32.88
N ILE A 34 31.86 -8.01 33.35
CA ILE A 34 31.86 -6.66 32.78
C ILE A 34 32.27 -6.70 31.29
N GLY A 35 33.30 -7.48 30.95
CA GLY A 35 33.72 -7.67 29.56
C GLY A 35 32.60 -8.23 28.67
N ILE A 36 31.90 -9.27 29.14
CA ILE A 36 30.76 -9.88 28.42
C ILE A 36 29.62 -8.87 28.26
N LEU A 37 29.27 -8.14 29.34
CA LEU A 37 28.21 -7.14 29.29
C LEU A 37 28.52 -6.02 28.31
N ILE A 38 29.75 -5.49 28.29
CA ILE A 38 30.17 -4.47 27.33
C ILE A 38 30.08 -5.01 25.90
N ALA A 39 30.56 -6.23 25.65
CA ALA A 39 30.48 -6.85 24.33
C ALA A 39 29.02 -7.01 23.86
N LEU A 40 28.13 -7.47 24.76
CA LEU A 40 26.70 -7.59 24.49
C LEU A 40 26.06 -6.22 24.23
N SER A 41 26.39 -5.20 25.02
CA SER A 41 25.88 -3.84 24.84
C SER A 41 26.31 -3.23 23.51
N ILE A 42 27.56 -3.43 23.09
CA ILE A 42 28.05 -2.96 21.78
C ILE A 42 27.31 -3.69 20.65
N ASN A 43 27.10 -5.00 20.78
CA ASN A 43 26.36 -5.77 19.78
C ASN A 43 24.90 -5.30 19.65
N ASN A 44 24.20 -5.14 20.77
CA ASN A 44 22.81 -4.67 20.78
C ASN A 44 22.69 -3.25 20.19
N TRP A 45 23.62 -2.35 20.53
CA TRP A 45 23.64 -1.01 19.95
C TRP A 45 23.84 -1.01 18.42
N ASN A 46 24.72 -1.87 17.92
CA ASN A 46 24.93 -2.02 16.48
C ASN A 46 23.70 -2.63 15.78
N GLU A 47 22.98 -3.55 16.45
CA GLU A 47 21.73 -4.14 15.95
C GLU A 47 20.61 -3.11 15.90
N GLU A 48 20.40 -2.34 16.98
CA GLU A 48 19.44 -1.22 17.03
C GLU A 48 19.72 -0.18 15.93
N LYS A 49 20.99 0.13 15.68
CA LYS A 49 21.37 1.05 14.60
C LYS A 49 20.97 0.49 13.24
N LYS A 50 21.27 -0.78 12.96
CA LYS A 50 20.91 -1.43 11.69
C LYS A 50 19.40 -1.49 11.49
N ASP A 51 18.64 -1.74 12.57
CA ASP A 51 17.18 -1.75 12.52
C ASP A 51 16.62 -0.36 12.24
N LYS A 52 17.17 0.69 12.85
CA LYS A 52 16.77 2.08 12.56
C LYS A 52 17.12 2.49 11.13
N ASP A 53 18.30 2.13 10.63
CA ASP A 53 18.70 2.41 9.24
C ASP A 53 17.77 1.70 8.25
N PHE A 54 17.44 0.42 8.51
CA PHE A 54 16.47 -0.35 7.73
C PHE A 54 15.06 0.24 7.78
N GLU A 55 14.57 0.62 8.96
CA GLU A 55 13.26 1.27 9.11
C GLU A 55 13.20 2.54 8.25
N ASN A 56 14.19 3.42 8.38
CA ASN A 56 14.22 4.68 7.63
C ASN A 56 14.26 4.47 6.12
N GLU A 57 15.07 3.53 5.64
CA GLU A 57 15.14 3.19 4.21
C GLU A 57 13.79 2.69 3.69
N MET A 58 13.16 1.74 4.40
CA MET A 58 11.87 1.18 3.99
C MET A 58 10.75 2.23 4.04
N LEU A 59 10.69 3.04 5.10
CA LEU A 59 9.66 4.08 5.24
C LEU A 59 9.82 5.18 4.17
N ALA A 60 11.05 5.54 3.79
CA ALA A 60 11.29 6.49 2.71
C ALA A 60 10.81 5.94 1.34
N GLN A 61 11.13 4.69 1.03
CA GLN A 61 10.65 4.06 -0.20
C GLN A 61 9.12 3.89 -0.21
N ILE A 62 8.53 3.49 0.92
CA ILE A 62 7.07 3.41 1.06
C ILE A 62 6.42 4.78 0.84
N GLN A 63 7.03 5.87 1.32
CA GLN A 63 6.53 7.22 1.06
C GLN A 63 6.51 7.55 -0.43
N GLU A 64 7.56 7.20 -1.17
CA GLU A 64 7.61 7.38 -2.63
C GLU A 64 6.57 6.52 -3.36
N ASN A 65 6.41 5.26 -2.96
CA ASN A 65 5.41 4.35 -3.50
C ASN A 65 3.99 4.91 -3.30
N LEU A 66 3.67 5.35 -2.09
CA LEU A 66 2.36 5.94 -1.76
C LEU A 66 2.09 7.21 -2.58
N ALA A 67 3.09 8.06 -2.80
CA ALA A 67 2.94 9.27 -3.62
C ALA A 67 2.60 8.92 -5.09
N ASN A 68 3.24 7.88 -5.63
CA ASN A 68 2.96 7.37 -6.98
C ASN A 68 1.56 6.75 -7.07
N ASP A 69 1.19 5.90 -6.11
CA ASP A 69 -0.13 5.27 -6.03
C ASP A 69 -1.23 6.33 -5.94
N LYS A 70 -1.06 7.34 -5.08
CA LYS A 70 -1.98 8.47 -4.94
C LYS A 70 -2.15 9.25 -6.24
N LYS A 71 -1.07 9.47 -7.00
CA LYS A 71 -1.13 10.14 -8.30
C LYS A 71 -1.99 9.34 -9.28
N THR A 72 -1.84 8.02 -9.32
CA THR A 72 -2.66 7.13 -10.14
C THR A 72 -4.12 7.14 -9.69
N LEU A 73 -4.38 6.99 -8.40
CA LEU A 73 -5.74 7.05 -7.84
C LEU A 73 -6.45 8.37 -8.12
N LYS A 74 -5.73 9.51 -8.08
CA LYS A 74 -6.30 10.81 -8.46
C LYS A 74 -6.73 10.87 -9.92
N LYS A 75 -6.03 10.21 -10.84
CA LYS A 75 -6.45 10.11 -12.24
C LYS A 75 -7.71 9.27 -12.38
N ILE A 76 -7.73 8.10 -11.74
CA ILE A 76 -8.90 7.20 -11.73
C ILE A 76 -10.12 7.92 -11.15
N LYS A 77 -9.94 8.68 -10.05
CA LYS A 77 -10.98 9.51 -9.46
C LYS A 77 -11.60 10.47 -10.48
N ILE A 78 -10.78 11.17 -11.28
CA ILE A 78 -11.27 12.11 -12.30
C ILE A 78 -12.09 11.36 -13.35
N ILE A 79 -11.57 10.23 -13.84
CA ILE A 79 -12.23 9.41 -14.85
C ILE A 79 -13.59 8.92 -14.36
N PHE A 80 -13.66 8.40 -13.13
CA PHE A 80 -14.91 7.92 -12.55
C PHE A 80 -15.93 9.05 -12.35
N ASN A 81 -15.48 10.25 -11.96
CA ASN A 81 -16.37 11.41 -11.86
C ASN A 81 -16.92 11.83 -13.24
N ASN A 82 -16.08 11.84 -14.27
CA ASN A 82 -16.49 12.15 -15.64
C ASN A 82 -17.51 11.12 -16.13
N ALA A 83 -17.24 9.82 -15.94
CA ALA A 83 -18.15 8.75 -16.31
C ALA A 83 -19.53 8.89 -15.64
N ILE A 84 -19.57 9.19 -14.33
CA ILE A 84 -20.83 9.41 -13.60
C ILE A 84 -21.56 10.65 -14.14
N SER A 85 -20.85 11.75 -14.37
CA SER A 85 -21.42 12.99 -14.91
C SER A 85 -22.01 12.77 -16.30
N SER A 86 -21.24 12.17 -17.20
CA SER A 86 -21.62 11.83 -18.57
C SER A 86 -22.78 10.83 -18.59
N SER A 87 -22.81 9.87 -17.66
CA SER A 87 -23.94 8.94 -17.52
C SER A 87 -25.22 9.66 -17.13
N ASN A 88 -25.18 10.59 -16.19
CA ASN A 88 -26.36 11.39 -15.82
C ASN A 88 -26.85 12.24 -17.00
N LYS A 89 -25.93 12.90 -17.73
CA LYS A 89 -26.29 13.65 -18.94
C LYS A 89 -27.03 12.79 -19.94
N ILE A 90 -26.52 11.61 -20.27
CA ILE A 90 -27.16 10.69 -21.22
C ILE A 90 -28.51 10.20 -20.70
N LEU A 91 -28.62 9.85 -19.41
CA LEU A 91 -29.86 9.31 -18.84
C LEU A 91 -30.98 10.35 -18.77
N GLU A 92 -30.63 11.63 -18.70
CA GLU A 92 -31.55 12.79 -18.63
C GLU A 92 -31.82 13.44 -20.00
N LEU A 93 -31.19 12.95 -21.08
CA LEU A 93 -31.37 13.49 -22.43
C LEU A 93 -32.86 13.48 -22.84
N LYS A 94 -33.36 14.66 -23.22
CA LYS A 94 -34.63 14.79 -23.94
C LYS A 94 -34.37 14.62 -25.44
N LYS A 95 -35.40 14.19 -26.18
CA LYS A 95 -35.38 13.93 -27.65
C LYS A 95 -35.16 15.19 -28.51
N THR A 96 -34.08 15.94 -28.31
CA THR A 96 -33.72 17.10 -29.15
C THR A 96 -32.40 16.86 -29.88
N GLU A 97 -32.36 17.25 -31.16
CA GLU A 97 -31.24 17.00 -32.09
C GLU A 97 -29.93 17.68 -31.67
N GLU A 98 -29.98 18.74 -30.85
CA GLU A 98 -28.82 19.52 -30.39
C GLU A 98 -27.81 18.74 -29.51
N ASN A 99 -28.17 17.55 -29.01
CA ASN A 99 -27.33 16.82 -28.06
C ASN A 99 -26.45 15.71 -28.67
N ILE A 100 -26.58 15.43 -29.98
CA ILE A 100 -25.92 14.29 -30.63
C ILE A 100 -24.40 14.50 -30.74
N ASP A 101 -23.93 15.72 -30.95
CA ASP A 101 -22.50 16.01 -31.11
C ASP A 101 -21.68 15.79 -29.83
N SER A 102 -22.30 15.98 -28.66
CA SER A 102 -21.65 15.75 -27.37
C SER A 102 -21.73 14.30 -26.90
N LEU A 103 -22.73 13.54 -27.38
CA LEU A 103 -22.96 12.15 -26.98
C LEU A 103 -21.71 11.28 -27.17
N LYS A 104 -20.99 11.45 -28.28
CA LYS A 104 -19.81 10.65 -28.59
C LYS A 104 -18.69 10.77 -27.55
N TYR A 105 -18.54 11.94 -26.95
CA TYR A 105 -17.55 12.19 -25.90
C TYR A 105 -18.04 11.67 -24.55
N TRP A 106 -19.33 11.82 -24.25
CA TRP A 106 -19.92 11.26 -23.04
C TRP A 106 -19.87 9.73 -23.04
N LEU A 107 -20.09 9.09 -24.18
CA LEU A 107 -19.93 7.64 -24.32
C LEU A 107 -18.47 7.23 -24.12
N ALA A 108 -17.49 7.99 -24.61
CA ALA A 108 -16.07 7.71 -24.36
C ALA A 108 -15.69 7.85 -22.88
N ASP A 109 -16.29 8.80 -22.15
CA ASP A 109 -16.10 8.92 -20.71
C ASP A 109 -16.61 7.68 -19.95
N ILE A 110 -17.62 6.98 -20.47
CA ILE A 110 -18.32 5.89 -19.77
C ILE A 110 -17.77 4.53 -20.19
N ILE A 111 -17.62 4.32 -21.49
CA ILE A 111 -17.23 3.04 -22.09
C ILE A 111 -15.72 3.00 -22.21
N GLN A 112 -15.09 3.02 -21.05
CA GLN A 112 -13.66 2.90 -20.84
C GLN A 112 -13.40 2.16 -19.53
N PHE A 113 -12.14 1.88 -19.24
CA PHE A 113 -11.72 1.34 -17.96
C PHE A 113 -10.31 1.80 -17.65
N GLU A 114 -9.97 1.74 -16.36
CA GLU A 114 -8.62 1.97 -15.86
C GLU A 114 -8.13 0.71 -15.16
N ARG A 115 -6.82 0.61 -14.97
CA ARG A 115 -6.21 -0.43 -14.16
C ARG A 115 -5.40 0.21 -13.05
N PHE A 116 -5.47 -0.37 -11.86
CA PHE A 116 -4.69 0.08 -10.72
C PHE A 116 -3.84 -1.06 -10.19
N GLN A 117 -2.53 -0.84 -10.12
CA GLN A 117 -1.56 -1.77 -9.56
C GLN A 117 -0.70 -0.99 -8.56
N PRO A 118 -0.89 -1.23 -7.24
CA PRO A 118 -0.12 -0.54 -6.21
C PRO A 118 1.34 -0.98 -6.21
N ILE A 119 2.25 -0.08 -5.79
CA ILE A 119 3.66 -0.40 -5.65
C ILE A 119 3.93 -0.95 -4.24
N THR A 120 4.03 -2.28 -4.12
CA THR A 120 4.10 -2.97 -2.81
C THR A 120 5.47 -3.48 -2.40
N ASN A 121 6.49 -3.40 -3.27
CA ASN A 121 7.82 -4.00 -3.06
C ASN A 121 8.46 -3.67 -1.69
N SER A 122 8.47 -2.40 -1.28
CA SER A 122 9.08 -1.96 -0.02
C SER A 122 8.24 -2.35 1.19
N TYR A 123 6.91 -2.36 1.06
CA TYR A 123 6.02 -2.86 2.09
C TYR A 123 6.18 -4.37 2.29
N GLU A 124 6.23 -5.16 1.21
CA GLU A 124 6.45 -6.61 1.29
C GLU A 124 7.84 -6.96 1.85
N THR A 125 8.86 -6.17 1.50
CA THR A 125 10.20 -6.32 2.08
C THR A 125 10.18 -6.06 3.58
N LEU A 126 9.56 -4.95 4.00
CA LEU A 126 9.38 -4.61 5.41
C LEU A 126 8.59 -5.70 6.16
N LYS A 127 7.50 -6.18 5.55
CA LYS A 127 6.63 -7.23 6.12
C LYS A 127 7.37 -8.55 6.31
N SER A 128 8.15 -8.98 5.31
CA SER A 128 8.93 -10.21 5.36
C SER A 128 10.08 -10.17 6.38
N LYS A 129 10.64 -8.99 6.63
CA LYS A 129 11.71 -8.76 7.62
C LYS A 129 11.19 -8.53 9.04
N GLY A 130 9.88 -8.32 9.20
CA GLY A 130 9.23 -8.06 10.47
C GLY A 130 8.68 -6.64 10.53
N LEU A 131 7.36 -6.49 10.50
CA LEU A 131 6.68 -5.21 10.74
C LEU A 131 6.99 -4.64 12.14
N ASP A 132 7.46 -5.48 13.06
CA ASP A 132 7.89 -5.09 14.40
C ASP A 132 9.10 -4.15 14.43
N LYS A 133 9.87 -4.09 13.33
CA LYS A 133 10.94 -3.11 13.13
C LYS A 133 10.45 -1.67 12.94
N VAL A 134 9.17 -1.47 12.60
CA VAL A 134 8.60 -0.11 12.52
C VAL A 134 8.32 0.38 13.93
N SER A 135 9.17 1.25 14.47
CA SER A 135 9.08 1.79 15.83
C SER A 135 7.73 2.46 16.12
N ASN A 136 7.15 3.12 15.13
CA ASN A 136 5.83 3.76 15.24
C ASN A 136 4.69 2.74 15.10
N LYS A 137 4.09 2.34 16.22
CA LYS A 137 2.97 1.38 16.27
C LYS A 137 1.75 1.81 15.47
N GLU A 138 1.40 3.11 15.48
CA GLU A 138 0.26 3.62 14.72
C GLU A 138 0.53 3.49 13.21
N LEU A 139 1.72 3.93 12.77
CA LEU A 139 2.14 3.80 11.37
C LEU A 139 2.11 2.34 10.92
N ARG A 140 2.67 1.43 11.73
CA ARG A 140 2.68 0.00 11.47
C ARG A 140 1.27 -0.57 11.22
N MET A 141 0.31 -0.20 12.08
CA MET A 141 -1.07 -0.64 11.94
C MET A 141 -1.73 -0.08 10.68
N LEU A 142 -1.48 1.20 10.37
CA LEU A 142 -2.05 1.83 9.18
C LEU A 142 -1.47 1.28 7.88
N LEU A 143 -0.17 0.98 7.85
CA LEU A 143 0.46 0.32 6.69
C LEU A 143 -0.16 -1.05 6.46
N GLY A 144 -0.36 -1.84 7.52
CA GLY A 144 -1.07 -3.12 7.45
C GLY A 144 -2.49 -2.98 6.90
N ALA A 145 -3.30 -2.10 7.49
CA ALA A 145 -4.68 -1.88 7.05
C ALA A 145 -4.76 -1.43 5.58
N TYR A 146 -3.87 -0.55 5.14
CA TYR A 146 -3.85 -0.04 3.78
C TYR A 146 -3.46 -1.14 2.77
N TYR A 147 -2.31 -1.78 2.96
CA TYR A 147 -1.77 -2.72 1.97
C TYR A 147 -2.42 -4.11 2.00
N ASP A 148 -2.85 -4.59 3.17
CA ASP A 148 -3.41 -5.94 3.30
C ASP A 148 -4.93 -5.98 3.06
N ASP A 149 -5.64 -4.86 3.16
CA ASP A 149 -7.10 -4.81 3.08
C ASP A 149 -7.61 -3.75 2.10
N GLU A 150 -7.44 -2.47 2.41
CA GLU A 150 -8.06 -1.37 1.65
C GLU A 150 -7.68 -1.39 0.16
N ILE A 151 -6.41 -1.64 -0.16
CA ILE A 151 -5.93 -1.64 -1.54
C ILE A 151 -6.58 -2.75 -2.38
N ASN A 152 -6.90 -3.90 -1.76
CA ASN A 152 -7.56 -5.01 -2.44
C ASN A 152 -8.99 -4.64 -2.83
N HIS A 153 -9.68 -3.86 -2.00
CA HIS A 153 -11.00 -3.32 -2.34
C HIS A 153 -10.94 -2.35 -3.52
N VAL A 154 -9.91 -1.49 -3.57
CA VAL A 154 -9.70 -0.59 -4.70
C VAL A 154 -9.46 -1.39 -5.98
N ILE A 155 -8.50 -2.34 -5.97
CA ILE A 155 -8.17 -3.16 -7.15
C ILE A 155 -9.41 -3.87 -7.68
N LYS A 156 -10.20 -4.51 -6.81
CA LYS A 156 -11.44 -5.18 -7.20
C LYS A 156 -12.45 -4.20 -7.80
N SER A 157 -12.70 -3.07 -7.13
CA SER A 157 -13.69 -2.10 -7.60
C SER A 157 -13.32 -1.43 -8.93
N VAL A 158 -12.02 -1.22 -9.20
CA VAL A 158 -11.53 -0.76 -10.50
C VAL A 158 -11.66 -1.88 -11.54
N GLY A 159 -11.34 -3.11 -11.14
CA GLY A 159 -11.51 -4.31 -11.96
C GLY A 159 -12.97 -4.60 -12.35
N ASP A 160 -13.94 -4.27 -11.50
CA ASP A 160 -15.37 -4.44 -11.80
C ASP A 160 -15.81 -3.56 -12.99
N VAL A 161 -15.19 -2.38 -13.16
CA VAL A 161 -15.41 -1.50 -14.32
C VAL A 161 -14.81 -2.12 -15.58
N GLU A 162 -13.59 -2.65 -15.51
CA GLU A 162 -12.96 -3.39 -16.62
C GLU A 162 -13.77 -4.66 -16.98
N TYR A 163 -14.28 -5.36 -15.98
CA TYR A 163 -15.16 -6.51 -16.18
C TYR A 163 -16.42 -6.10 -16.93
N SER A 164 -17.08 -5.02 -16.51
CA SER A 164 -18.29 -4.52 -17.19
C SER A 164 -17.99 -4.04 -18.61
N PHE A 165 -16.83 -3.40 -18.85
CA PHE A 165 -16.38 -3.06 -20.19
C PHE A 165 -16.31 -4.31 -21.10
N ASN A 166 -15.63 -5.36 -20.63
CA ASN A 166 -15.39 -6.55 -21.43
C ASN A 166 -16.64 -7.42 -21.63
N ASN A 167 -17.49 -7.55 -20.61
CA ASN A 167 -18.60 -8.51 -20.60
C ASN A 167 -19.95 -7.88 -20.92
N ASP A 168 -20.15 -6.60 -20.60
CA ASP A 168 -21.42 -5.91 -20.82
C ASP A 168 -21.33 -5.00 -22.05
N TRP A 169 -20.32 -4.12 -22.11
CA TRP A 169 -20.22 -3.12 -23.17
C TRP A 169 -19.77 -3.71 -24.51
N ILE A 170 -18.71 -4.51 -24.56
CA ILE A 170 -18.19 -5.04 -25.84
C ILE A 170 -19.26 -5.75 -26.68
N PRO A 171 -20.13 -6.63 -26.13
CA PRO A 171 -21.19 -7.27 -26.91
C PRO A 171 -22.13 -6.25 -27.56
N VAL A 172 -22.61 -5.26 -26.80
CA VAL A 172 -23.51 -4.22 -27.30
C VAL A 172 -22.80 -3.32 -28.32
N MET A 173 -21.56 -2.92 -28.02
CA MET A 173 -20.73 -2.08 -28.89
C MET A 173 -20.55 -2.70 -30.28
N LYS A 174 -20.35 -4.02 -30.37
CA LYS A 174 -20.21 -4.72 -31.66
C LYS A 174 -21.44 -4.60 -32.55
N GLU A 175 -22.62 -4.38 -31.98
CA GLU A 175 -23.87 -4.23 -32.72
C GLU A 175 -24.15 -2.78 -33.12
N ILE A 176 -23.73 -1.81 -32.30
CA ILE A 176 -24.18 -0.42 -32.43
C ILE A 176 -23.10 0.59 -32.84
N ILE A 177 -21.81 0.24 -32.82
CA ILE A 177 -20.73 1.20 -33.12
C ILE A 177 -20.54 1.37 -34.63
N VAL A 178 -20.38 2.64 -35.04
CA VAL A 178 -19.94 3.06 -36.38
C VAL A 178 -18.46 3.41 -36.38
N ASP A 179 -17.98 4.16 -35.38
CA ASP A 179 -16.57 4.53 -35.23
C ASP A 179 -16.22 4.64 -33.73
N PHE A 180 -14.97 4.32 -33.40
CA PHE A 180 -14.53 4.22 -32.02
C PHE A 180 -13.05 4.54 -31.90
N LYS A 181 -12.75 5.46 -30.97
CA LYS A 181 -11.39 5.70 -30.50
C LYS A 181 -11.39 5.69 -28.97
N PHE A 182 -10.73 4.68 -28.40
CA PHE A 182 -10.69 4.45 -26.96
C PHE A 182 -10.26 5.71 -26.19
N GLN A 183 -11.04 6.07 -25.17
CA GLN A 183 -10.88 7.28 -24.34
C GLN A 183 -10.96 8.63 -25.09
N ASP A 184 -11.40 8.65 -26.35
CA ASP A 184 -11.55 9.87 -27.14
C ASP A 184 -13.01 10.08 -27.57
N TYR A 185 -13.56 9.17 -28.39
CA TYR A 185 -14.95 9.27 -28.85
C TYR A 185 -15.55 7.91 -29.24
N ILE A 186 -16.88 7.83 -29.20
CA ILE A 186 -17.66 6.67 -29.65
C ILE A 186 -18.85 7.13 -30.48
N ILE A 187 -18.93 6.72 -31.75
CA ILE A 187 -20.04 7.01 -32.64
C ILE A 187 -20.91 5.76 -32.75
N VAL A 188 -22.20 5.91 -32.44
CA VAL A 188 -23.19 4.83 -32.54
C VAL A 188 -24.12 5.05 -33.74
N SER A 189 -24.68 3.96 -34.26
CA SER A 189 -25.58 3.96 -35.43
C SER A 189 -26.94 4.60 -35.13
N ASP A 190 -27.48 4.42 -33.92
CA ASP A 190 -28.68 5.10 -33.43
C ASP A 190 -28.46 5.72 -32.02
N PRO A 191 -28.27 7.04 -31.93
CA PRO A 191 -28.18 7.76 -30.65
C PRO A 191 -29.40 7.58 -29.73
N ASN A 192 -30.58 7.29 -30.29
CA ASN A 192 -31.81 7.19 -29.50
C ASN A 192 -31.91 5.90 -28.68
N ILE A 193 -31.02 4.93 -28.88
CA ILE A 193 -30.99 3.68 -28.10
C ILE A 193 -30.85 3.94 -26.59
N PHE A 194 -30.22 5.06 -26.21
CA PHE A 194 -30.06 5.44 -24.81
C PHE A 194 -31.29 6.17 -24.23
N ASN A 195 -32.24 6.62 -25.06
CA ASN A 195 -33.42 7.39 -24.64
C ASN A 195 -34.66 6.52 -24.40
N GLN A 196 -34.56 5.21 -24.65
CA GLN A 196 -35.66 4.25 -24.58
C GLN A 196 -35.22 3.04 -23.75
N PRO A 197 -36.17 2.21 -23.25
CA PRO A 197 -35.80 0.93 -22.64
C PRO A 197 -35.00 0.08 -23.64
N SER A 198 -33.72 -0.17 -23.33
CA SER A 198 -32.80 -0.93 -24.17
C SER A 198 -31.72 -1.56 -23.31
N THR A 199 -31.06 -2.60 -23.84
CA THR A 199 -29.90 -3.22 -23.19
C THR A 199 -28.79 -2.19 -22.93
N ALA A 200 -28.52 -1.30 -23.90
CA ALA A 200 -27.52 -0.25 -23.76
C ALA A 200 -27.85 0.75 -22.62
N ARG A 201 -29.13 1.15 -22.48
CA ARG A 201 -29.58 2.03 -21.39
C ARG A 201 -29.52 1.34 -20.03
N ASN A 202 -29.83 0.04 -19.97
CA ASN A 202 -29.76 -0.74 -18.74
C ASN A 202 -28.30 -0.90 -18.27
N ILE A 203 -27.39 -1.24 -19.19
CA ILE A 203 -25.95 -1.33 -18.89
C ILE A 203 -25.43 0.02 -18.44
N LEU A 204 -25.77 1.12 -19.13
CA LEU A 204 -25.43 2.48 -18.71
C LEU A 204 -25.86 2.78 -17.26
N THR A 205 -27.07 2.37 -16.88
CA THR A 205 -27.60 2.59 -15.54
C THR A 205 -26.82 1.81 -14.48
N LEU A 206 -26.54 0.53 -14.73
CA LEU A 206 -25.78 -0.34 -13.83
C LEU A 206 -24.31 0.11 -13.71
N ASN A 207 -23.69 0.39 -14.85
CA ASN A 207 -22.30 0.77 -14.95
C ASN A 207 -22.03 2.13 -14.26
N LYS A 208 -22.99 3.07 -14.29
CA LYS A 208 -22.92 4.31 -13.49
C LYS A 208 -22.77 4.04 -12.00
N ASP A 209 -23.52 3.08 -11.46
CA ASP A 209 -23.41 2.73 -10.04
C ASP A 209 -22.13 1.96 -9.74
N ASN A 210 -21.59 1.15 -10.67
CA ASN A 210 -20.26 0.56 -10.55
C ASN A 210 -19.17 1.64 -10.43
N TYR A 211 -19.19 2.65 -11.30
CA TYR A 211 -18.29 3.81 -11.21
C TYR A 211 -18.41 4.53 -9.87
N ARG A 212 -19.63 4.70 -9.34
CA ARG A 212 -19.86 5.32 -8.03
C ARG A 212 -19.29 4.48 -6.89
N GLY A 213 -19.48 3.17 -6.92
CA GLY A 213 -18.91 2.23 -5.96
C GLY A 213 -17.37 2.30 -5.95
N GLY A 214 -16.76 2.22 -7.13
CA GLY A 214 -15.30 2.35 -7.29
C GLY A 214 -14.78 3.72 -6.87
N LEU A 215 -15.52 4.80 -7.15
CA LEU A 215 -15.13 6.16 -6.75
C LEU A 215 -15.02 6.30 -5.23
N ASN A 216 -15.93 5.68 -4.49
CA ASN A 216 -15.88 5.68 -3.03
C ASN A 216 -14.64 4.98 -2.49
N GLN A 217 -14.29 3.81 -3.07
CA GLN A 217 -13.08 3.08 -2.69
C GLN A 217 -11.81 3.87 -3.00
N VAL A 218 -11.74 4.47 -4.19
CA VAL A 218 -10.62 5.32 -4.61
C VAL A 218 -10.46 6.54 -3.69
N ILE A 219 -11.56 7.20 -3.31
CA ILE A 219 -11.52 8.33 -2.37
C ILE A 219 -11.05 7.88 -0.99
N SER A 220 -11.54 6.75 -0.48
CA SER A 220 -11.08 6.18 0.80
C SER A 220 -9.56 5.97 0.79
N ALA A 221 -9.05 5.29 -0.23
CA ALA A 221 -7.63 5.00 -0.34
C ALA A 221 -6.78 6.26 -0.45
N ILE A 222 -7.22 7.29 -1.18
CA ILE A 222 -6.52 8.59 -1.22
C ILE A 222 -6.44 9.20 0.19
N ASN A 223 -7.52 9.19 0.95
CA ASN A 223 -7.55 9.72 2.32
C ASN A 223 -6.64 8.93 3.28
N SER A 224 -6.59 7.60 3.12
CA SER A 224 -5.67 6.75 3.87
C SER A 224 -4.21 7.03 3.55
N ILE A 225 -3.89 7.26 2.26
CA ILE A 225 -2.55 7.71 1.86
C ILE A 225 -2.22 9.07 2.49
N ASP A 226 -3.13 10.05 2.44
CA ASP A 226 -2.95 11.37 3.07
C ASP A 226 -2.62 11.23 4.57
N LYS A 227 -3.29 10.31 5.27
CA LYS A 227 -3.04 10.02 6.69
C LYS A 227 -1.66 9.38 6.89
N LEU A 228 -1.31 8.41 6.06
CA LEU A 228 -0.01 7.72 6.10
C LEU A 228 1.15 8.69 5.86
N GLU A 229 1.08 9.50 4.81
CA GLU A 229 2.10 10.51 4.46
C GLU A 229 2.37 11.45 5.64
N LYS A 230 1.31 11.94 6.31
CA LYS A 230 1.42 12.82 7.49
C LYS A 230 2.16 12.16 8.66
N ILE A 231 1.99 10.85 8.87
CA ILE A 231 2.66 10.11 9.95
C ILE A 231 4.09 9.73 9.55
N LEU A 232 4.31 9.37 8.28
CA LEU A 232 5.63 9.10 7.71
C LEU A 232 6.55 10.31 7.84
N GLU A 233 6.08 11.49 7.45
CA GLU A 233 6.86 12.73 7.58
C GLU A 233 7.28 13.04 9.02
N LYS A 234 6.43 12.71 10.00
CA LYS A 234 6.76 12.89 11.42
C LYS A 234 7.74 11.85 11.93
N THR A 235 7.67 10.63 11.39
CA THR A 235 8.54 9.51 11.79
C THR A 235 9.94 9.69 11.22
N LEU A 236 10.06 10.08 9.94
CA LEU A 236 11.34 10.29 9.25
C LEU A 236 12.11 11.55 9.71
N LYS A 237 11.45 12.50 10.39
CA LYS A 237 12.09 13.71 10.94
C LYS A 237 12.75 13.49 12.33
N LYS A 238 12.67 12.29 12.91
CA LYS A 238 13.20 11.93 14.25
C LYS A 238 14.46 11.08 14.19
#